data_AF-A0A257LPK7-F1
#
_entry.id   AF-A0A257LPK7-F1
#
_cell.length_a   1.000
_cell.length_b   1.000
_cell.length_c   1.000
_cell.angle_alpha   90.00
_cell.angle_beta   90.00
_cell.angle_gamma   90.00
#
_symmetry.space_group_name_H-M   'P 1'
#
loop_
_entity.id
_entity.type
_entity.pdbx_description
1 polymer ?
#
loop_
_entity_poly.entity_id
_entity_poly.type
_entity_poly.pdbx_seq_one_letter_code
_entity_poly.pdbx_strand_id
1 'polypeptide(L)'
;MVLRSATACLGLAFASGLVMAGIRFASDRASPPWLAKLHGFAAVAGLTLLLGGAAWFSGLSPSTVWALGLLGAAAASGLVLNLAYHWRQRPLPEGLLFAHMSLAFVGGLMVALEALTRAG
;
A
#
# COMPACT_ATOMS: atom_id res chain seq x y z
N MET A 1 -2.93 -19.65 -2.61
CA MET A 1 -4.14 -18.78 -2.52
C MET A 1 -3.87 -17.47 -1.80
N VAL A 2 -3.30 -17.47 -0.58
CA VAL A 2 -3.03 -16.24 0.21
C VAL A 2 -2.24 -15.18 -0.56
N LEU A 3 -1.13 -15.54 -1.20
CA LEU A 3 -0.31 -14.59 -1.98
C LEU A 3 -1.09 -13.93 -3.13
N ARG A 4 -1.95 -14.69 -3.83
CA ARG A 4 -2.80 -14.14 -4.91
C ARG A 4 -3.82 -13.13 -4.37
N SER A 5 -4.50 -13.48 -3.28
CA SER A 5 -5.46 -12.58 -2.62
C SER A 5 -4.78 -11.31 -2.09
N ALA A 6 -3.62 -11.46 -1.43
CA ALA A 6 -2.83 -10.33 -0.96
C ALA A 6 -2.40 -9.41 -2.11
N THR A 7 -1.90 -9.99 -3.21
CA THR A 7 -1.50 -9.25 -4.41
C THR A 7 -2.69 -8.53 -5.03
N ALA A 8 -3.88 -9.15 -5.08
CA ALA A 8 -5.08 -8.50 -5.58
C ALA A 8 -5.50 -7.31 -4.70
N CYS A 9 -5.49 -7.46 -3.38
CA CYS A 9 -5.76 -6.36 -2.45
C CYS A 9 -4.75 -5.21 -2.59
N LEU A 10 -3.45 -5.52 -2.68
CA LEU A 10 -2.41 -4.51 -2.90
C LEU A 10 -2.53 -3.85 -4.28
N GLY A 11 -2.94 -4.59 -5.31
CA GLY A 11 -3.23 -4.03 -6.63
C GLY A 11 -4.40 -3.05 -6.61
N LEU A 12 -5.48 -3.36 -5.88
CA LEU A 12 -6.60 -2.43 -5.66
C LEU A 12 -6.16 -1.18 -4.88
N ALA A 13 -5.32 -1.35 -3.86
CA ALA A 13 -4.75 -0.24 -3.10
C ALA A 13 -3.87 0.64 -4.00
N PHE A 14 -3.03 0.05 -4.83
CA PHE A 14 -2.18 0.77 -5.78
C PHE A 14 -3.00 1.55 -6.80
N ALA A 15 -4.00 0.92 -7.43
CA ALA A 15 -4.85 1.57 -8.42
C ALA A 15 -5.62 2.76 -7.82
N SER A 16 -6.26 2.58 -6.67
CA SER A 16 -6.95 3.67 -5.96
C SER A 16 -5.97 4.77 -5.49
N GLY A 17 -4.77 4.39 -5.06
CA GLY A 17 -3.69 5.32 -4.72
C GLY A 17 -3.23 6.17 -5.91
N LEU A 18 -3.11 5.57 -7.08
CA LEU A 18 -2.76 6.26 -8.32
C LEU A 18 -3.84 7.26 -8.74
N VAL A 19 -5.13 6.90 -8.59
CA VAL A 19 -6.24 7.83 -8.82
C VAL A 19 -6.18 9.01 -7.85
N MET A 20 -5.95 8.77 -6.55
CA MET A 20 -5.81 9.85 -5.56
C MET A 20 -4.61 10.76 -5.85
N ALA A 21 -3.47 10.19 -6.22
CA ALA A 21 -2.28 10.94 -6.61
C ALA A 21 -2.56 11.78 -7.87
N GLY A 22 -3.22 11.20 -8.88
CA GLY A 22 -3.64 11.90 -10.08
C GLY A 22 -4.54 13.10 -9.76
N ILE A 23 -5.56 12.92 -8.91
CA ILE A 23 -6.42 14.02 -8.47
C ILE A 23 -5.60 15.11 -7.77
N ARG A 24 -4.68 14.72 -6.87
CA ARG A 24 -3.85 15.64 -6.08
C ARG A 24 -2.89 16.48 -6.93
N PHE A 25 -2.30 15.88 -7.97
CA PHE A 25 -1.28 16.54 -8.79
C PHE A 25 -1.84 17.17 -10.07
N ALA A 26 -3.01 16.73 -10.54
CA ALA A 26 -3.65 17.29 -11.74
C ALA A 26 -4.77 18.28 -11.41
N SER A 27 -5.18 18.42 -10.15
CA SER A 27 -6.27 19.32 -9.75
C SER A 27 -6.14 19.82 -8.32
N ASP A 28 -6.79 20.95 -8.03
CA ASP A 28 -6.95 21.46 -6.66
C ASP A 28 -8.10 20.79 -5.89
N ARG A 29 -8.73 19.76 -6.48
CA ARG A 29 -9.87 19.08 -5.86
C ARG A 29 -9.40 18.10 -4.80
N ALA A 30 -10.16 18.00 -3.72
CA ALA A 30 -9.97 16.94 -2.75
C ALA A 30 -10.34 15.58 -3.35
N SER A 31 -9.56 14.55 -3.02
CA SER A 31 -9.92 13.17 -3.37
C SER A 31 -11.23 12.76 -2.67
N PRO A 32 -12.12 12.00 -3.34
CA PRO A 32 -13.35 11.52 -2.73
C PRO A 32 -13.07 10.69 -1.45
N PRO A 33 -13.76 10.92 -0.33
CA PRO A 33 -13.48 10.21 0.93
C PRO A 33 -13.64 8.70 0.85
N TRP A 34 -14.53 8.20 -0.02
CA TRP A 34 -14.71 6.76 -0.21
C TRP A 34 -13.49 6.11 -0.87
N LEU A 35 -12.76 6.84 -1.72
CA LEU A 35 -11.58 6.33 -2.41
C LEU A 35 -10.41 6.17 -1.44
N ALA A 36 -10.24 7.13 -0.52
CA ALA A 36 -9.26 7.02 0.57
C ALA A 36 -9.57 5.84 1.50
N LYS A 37 -10.85 5.61 1.82
CA LYS A 37 -11.27 4.44 2.61
C LYS A 37 -11.01 3.13 1.88
N LEU A 38 -11.32 3.05 0.58
CA LEU A 38 -11.04 1.87 -0.25
C LEU A 38 -9.54 1.57 -0.29
N HIS A 39 -8.72 2.60 -0.55
CA HIS A 39 -7.26 2.49 -0.58
C HIS A 39 -6.72 1.95 0.74
N GLY A 40 -7.07 2.59 1.86
CA GLY A 40 -6.60 2.17 3.19
C GLY A 40 -7.05 0.76 3.56
N PHE A 41 -8.32 0.42 3.30
CA PHE A 41 -8.85 -0.92 3.55
C PHE A 41 -8.14 -1.98 2.72
N ALA A 42 -7.99 -1.76 1.41
CA ALA A 42 -7.33 -2.71 0.52
C ALA A 42 -5.84 -2.88 0.87
N ALA A 43 -5.15 -1.79 1.22
CA ALA A 43 -3.74 -1.83 1.64
C ALA A 43 -3.55 -2.64 2.93
N VAL A 44 -4.36 -2.36 3.96
CA VAL A 44 -4.31 -3.07 5.24
C VAL A 44 -4.71 -4.54 5.07
N ALA A 45 -5.73 -4.84 4.27
CA ALA A 45 -6.13 -6.22 3.98
C ALA A 45 -5.00 -7.00 3.29
N GLY A 46 -4.37 -6.40 2.27
CA GLY A 46 -3.23 -7.01 1.57
C GLY A 46 -2.04 -7.26 2.49
N LEU A 47 -1.66 -6.26 3.29
CA LEU A 47 -0.57 -6.37 4.26
C LEU A 47 -0.87 -7.43 5.35
N THR A 48 -2.10 -7.46 5.85
CA THR A 48 -2.53 -8.44 6.87
C THR A 48 -2.49 -9.86 6.32
N LEU A 49 -2.92 -10.07 5.07
CA LEU A 49 -2.83 -11.38 4.41
C LEU A 49 -1.38 -11.83 4.24
N LEU A 50 -0.45 -10.92 3.90
CA LEU A 50 0.97 -11.24 3.82
C LEU A 50 1.57 -11.59 5.19
N LEU A 51 1.25 -10.82 6.23
CA LEU A 51 1.72 -11.08 7.59
C LEU A 51 1.15 -12.38 8.16
N GLY A 52 -0.13 -12.65 7.94
CA GLY A 52 -0.75 -13.91 8.34
C GLY A 52 -0.15 -15.09 7.58
N GLY A 53 0.06 -14.95 6.27
CA GLY A 53 0.73 -15.95 5.46
C GLY A 53 2.18 -16.21 5.91
N ALA A 54 2.91 -15.14 6.22
CA ALA A 54 4.26 -15.19 6.77
C ALA A 54 4.36 -15.95 8.09
N ALA A 55 3.41 -15.72 9.01
CA ALA A 55 3.40 -16.31 10.33
C ALA A 55 2.97 -17.79 10.32
N TRP A 56 2.07 -18.17 9.41
CA TRP A 56 1.50 -19.53 9.37
C TRP A 56 2.21 -20.49 8.43
N PHE A 57 2.83 -19.99 7.36
CA PHE A 57 3.52 -20.82 6.39
C PHE A 57 5.03 -20.61 6.53
N SER A 58 5.74 -21.62 7.05
CA SER A 58 7.19 -21.64 7.16
C SER A 58 7.83 -21.59 5.76
N GLY A 59 8.25 -20.41 5.31
CA GLY A 59 8.92 -20.26 4.01
C GLY A 59 8.81 -18.88 3.36
N LEU A 60 9.06 -17.80 4.11
CA LEU A 60 9.19 -16.47 3.50
C LEU A 60 10.51 -16.38 2.73
N SER A 61 10.40 -16.09 1.44
CA SER A 61 11.58 -15.68 0.68
C SER A 61 12.13 -14.37 1.25
N PRO A 62 13.46 -14.15 1.20
CA PRO A 62 14.06 -12.88 1.64
C PRO A 62 13.42 -11.65 0.97
N SER A 63 13.01 -11.77 -0.30
CA SER A 63 12.26 -10.75 -1.03
C SER A 63 10.95 -10.37 -0.34
N THR A 64 10.19 -11.35 0.15
CA THR A 64 8.91 -11.11 0.84
C THR A 64 9.11 -10.39 2.17
N VAL A 65 10.19 -10.69 2.90
CA VAL A 65 10.52 -10.01 4.17
C VAL A 65 10.81 -8.53 3.94
N TRP A 66 11.64 -8.23 2.93
CA TRP A 66 11.90 -6.84 2.54
C TRP A 66 10.64 -6.12 2.06
N ALA A 67 9.79 -6.79 1.27
CA ALA A 67 8.52 -6.24 0.82
C ALA A 67 7.59 -5.91 1.99
N LEU A 68 7.50 -6.79 3.00
CA LEU A 68 6.75 -6.53 4.23
C LEU A 68 7.28 -5.32 4.98
N GLY A 69 8.60 -5.17 5.10
CA GLY A 69 9.20 -3.99 5.72
C GLY A 69 8.85 -2.69 5.00
N LEU A 70 8.95 -2.68 3.66
CA LEU A 70 8.61 -1.53 2.83
C LEU A 70 7.12 -1.19 2.89
N LEU A 71 6.24 -2.19 2.76
CA LEU A 71 4.79 -2.01 2.85
C LEU A 71 4.36 -1.59 4.26
N GLY A 72 5.04 -2.08 5.30
CA GLY A 72 4.83 -1.64 6.68
C GLY A 72 5.21 -0.18 6.88
N ALA A 73 6.37 0.25 6.37
CA ALA A 73 6.80 1.65 6.39
C ALA A 73 5.86 2.56 5.56
N ALA A 74 5.38 2.07 4.42
CA ALA A 74 4.35 2.75 3.63
C ALA A 74 3.03 2.87 4.41
N ALA A 75 2.55 1.80 5.04
CA ALA A 75 1.33 1.84 5.85
C ALA A 75 1.47 2.81 7.03
N ALA A 76 2.62 2.84 7.71
CA ALA A 76 2.89 3.77 8.81
C ALA A 76 2.88 5.23 8.35
N SER A 77 3.59 5.55 7.26
CA SER A 77 3.57 6.90 6.69
C SER A 77 2.17 7.29 6.17
N GLY A 78 1.42 6.35 5.59
CA GLY A 78 0.03 6.54 5.17
C GLY A 78 -0.92 6.83 6.34
N LEU A 79 -0.71 6.16 7.47
CA LEU A 79 -1.45 6.43 8.71
C LEU A 79 -1.16 7.84 9.24
N VAL A 80 0.10 8.27 9.20
CA VAL A 80 0.49 9.65 9.56
C VAL A 80 -0.16 10.66 8.61
N LEU A 81 -0.08 10.46 7.29
CA LEU A 81 -0.71 11.31 6.29
C LEU A 81 -2.23 11.41 6.52
N ASN A 82 -2.89 10.30 6.84
CA ASN A 82 -4.33 10.29 7.06
C ASN A 82 -4.73 10.91 8.41
N LEU A 83 -4.14 10.49 9.52
CA LEU A 83 -4.58 10.92 10.87
C LEU A 83 -3.99 12.26 11.31
N ALA A 84 -2.70 12.49 11.06
CA ALA A 84 -2.04 13.70 11.51
C ALA A 84 -2.31 14.90 10.59
N TYR A 85 -2.57 14.65 9.30
CA TYR A 85 -2.78 15.70 8.31
C TYR A 85 -4.21 15.73 7.76
N HIS A 86 -4.63 14.71 7.01
CA HIS A 86 -5.91 14.72 6.30
C HIS A 86 -7.12 14.89 7.24
N TRP A 87 -7.18 14.08 8.31
CA TRP A 87 -8.24 14.14 9.33
C TRP A 87 -8.30 15.49 10.05
N ARG A 88 -7.15 16.16 10.17
CA ARG A 88 -7.03 17.48 10.82
C ARG A 88 -7.13 18.63 9.82
N GLN A 89 -7.48 18.36 8.55
CA GLN A 89 -7.53 19.33 7.46
C GLN A 89 -6.24 20.16 7.28
N ARG A 90 -5.09 19.54 7.57
CA ARG A 90 -3.79 20.17 7.34
C ARG A 90 -3.28 19.83 5.94
N PRO A 91 -2.48 20.72 5.31
CA PRO A 91 -1.85 20.42 4.04
C PRO A 91 -0.94 19.19 4.20
N LEU A 92 -1.03 18.25 3.25
CA LEU A 92 -0.20 17.06 3.26
C LEU A 92 1.26 17.42 2.92
N PRO A 93 2.24 17.01 3.73
CA PRO A 93 3.65 17.24 3.44
C PRO A 93 4.08 16.43 2.21
N GLU A 94 4.54 17.11 1.17
CA GLU A 94 4.88 16.51 -0.13
C GLU A 94 5.97 15.45 -0.01
N GLY A 95 7.01 15.70 0.80
CA GLY A 95 8.09 14.74 1.02
C GLY A 95 7.60 13.42 1.63
N LEU A 96 6.68 13.48 2.60
CA LEU A 96 6.11 12.28 3.22
C LEU A 96 5.17 11.54 2.26
N LEU A 97 4.41 12.28 1.45
CA LEU A 97 3.57 11.71 0.40
C LEU A 97 4.42 10.96 -0.64
N PHE A 98 5.51 11.57 -1.11
CA PHE A 98 6.46 10.93 -2.02
C PHE A 98 7.08 9.68 -1.40
N ALA A 99 7.55 9.77 -0.14
CA ALA A 99 8.10 8.62 0.56
C ALA A 99 7.08 7.48 0.66
N HIS A 100 5.82 7.78 1.04
CA HIS A 100 4.74 6.80 1.09
C HIS A 100 4.53 6.12 -0.27
N MET A 101 4.43 6.90 -1.35
CA MET A 101 4.23 6.39 -2.72
C MET A 101 5.39 5.51 -3.17
N SER A 102 6.64 5.95 -2.96
CA SER A 102 7.83 5.18 -3.35
C SER A 102 7.94 3.87 -2.58
N LEU A 103 7.75 3.90 -1.26
CA LEU A 103 7.79 2.69 -0.41
C LEU A 103 6.68 1.70 -0.82
N ALA A 104 5.46 2.19 -1.02
CA ALA A 104 4.33 1.37 -1.44
C ALA A 104 4.56 0.75 -2.82
N PHE A 105 5.08 1.52 -3.77
CA PHE A 105 5.35 1.05 -5.12
C PHE A 105 6.42 -0.05 -5.14
N VAL A 106 7.57 0.18 -4.49
CA VAL A 106 8.65 -0.82 -4.46
C VAL A 106 8.21 -2.08 -3.73
N GLY A 107 7.60 -1.94 -2.54
CA GLY A 107 7.10 -3.09 -1.78
C GLY A 107 6.02 -3.88 -2.54
N GLY A 108 5.08 -3.18 -3.18
CA GLY A 108 4.03 -3.80 -3.99
C GLY A 108 4.59 -4.52 -5.22
N LEU A 109 5.57 -3.93 -5.90
CA LEU A 109 6.25 -4.53 -7.05
C LEU A 109 6.97 -5.82 -6.64
N MET A 110 7.66 -5.84 -5.49
CA MET A 110 8.31 -7.05 -4.99
C MET A 110 7.31 -8.19 -4.72
N VAL A 111 6.15 -7.89 -4.11
CA VAL A 111 5.09 -8.88 -3.90
C VAL A 111 4.52 -9.39 -5.23
N ALA A 112 4.30 -8.50 -6.20
CA ALA A 112 3.79 -8.87 -7.51
C ALA A 112 4.76 -9.78 -8.26
N LEU A 113 6.05 -9.48 -8.23
CA LEU A 113 7.09 -10.32 -8.83
C LEU A 113 7.16 -11.69 -8.17
N GLU A 114 7.11 -11.76 -6.83
CA GLU A 114 7.04 -13.03 -6.10
C GLU A 114 5.79 -13.84 -6.45
N ALA A 115 4.65 -13.18 -6.63
CA ALA A 115 3.41 -13.84 -7.04
C ALA A 115 3.50 -14.41 -8.45
N LEU A 116 4.19 -13.71 -9.37
CA LEU A 116 4.42 -14.17 -10.75
C LEU A 116 5.41 -15.34 -10.79
N THR A 117 6.50 -15.29 -10.04
CA THR A 117 7.52 -16.36 -10.03
C THR A 117 7.00 -17.67 -9.46
N ARG A 118 6.05 -17.64 -8.51
CA ARG A 118 5.41 -18.85 -7.96
C ARG A 118 4.22 -19.36 -8.77
N ALA A 119 3.83 -18.66 -9.84
CA ALA A 119 2.70 -19.03 -10.70
C ALA A 119 3.11 -19.75 -11.98
N GLY A 120 4.39 -19.69 -12.37
CA GLY A 120 4.99 -20.50 -13.43
C GLY A 120 5.56 -21.80 -12.89
#